data_AF-A0A257PJ63-F1
#
_entry.id   AF-A0A257PJ63-F1
#
_cell.length_a   1.000
_cell.length_b   1.000
_cell.length_c   1.000
_cell.angle_alpha   90.00
_cell.angle_beta   90.00
_cell.angle_gamma   90.00
#
_symmetry.space_group_name_H-M   'P 1'
#
loop_
_entity.id
_entity.type
_entity.pdbx_description
1 polymer ?
#
loop_
_entity_poly.entity_id
_entity_poly.type
_entity_poly.pdbx_seq_one_letter_code
_entity_poly.pdbx_strand_id
1 'polypeptide(L)' 'MARIQIDSVQTPTLTKSELADQLYERIGFNKRESKDMVDAFFDRIRDALARG' A
#
# COMPACT_ATOMS: atom_id res chain seq x y z
N MET A 1 -9.95 21.81 -17.98
CA MET A 1 -9.91 20.44 -17.43
C MET A 1 -8.51 19.88 -17.63
N ALA A 2 -7.74 19.67 -16.57
CA ALA A 2 -6.37 19.19 -16.68
C ALA A 2 -6.36 17.68 -16.97
N ARG A 3 -5.74 17.28 -18.08
CA ARG A 3 -5.54 15.88 -18.45
C ARG A 3 -4.33 15.38 -17.65
N ILE A 4 -4.55 14.41 -16.75
CA ILE A 4 -3.44 13.70 -16.11
C ILE A 4 -2.80 12.82 -17.19
N GLN A 5 -1.67 13.25 -17.73
CA GLN A 5 -0.80 12.38 -18.51
C GLN A 5 -0.06 11.47 -17.54
N ILE A 6 -0.46 10.20 -17.50
CA ILE A 6 0.35 9.15 -16.89
C ILE A 6 1.29 8.68 -17.99
N ASP A 7 2.34 9.46 -18.23
CA ASP A 7 3.44 9.02 -19.07
C ASP A 7 4.06 7.77 -18.42
N SER A 8 4.46 6.82 -19.27
CA SER A 8 4.88 5.45 -18.96
C SER A 8 5.87 5.36 -17.79
N VAL A 9 5.38 5.34 -16.55
CA VAL A 9 6.20 4.99 -15.40
C VAL A 9 6.43 3.49 -15.49
N GLN A 10 7.68 3.08 -15.65
CA GLN A 10 8.10 1.73 -15.30
C GLN A 10 7.94 1.60 -13.78
N THR A 11 6.70 1.40 -13.32
CA THR A 11 6.40 1.07 -11.93
C THR A 11 6.61 -0.43 -11.82
N PRO A 12 7.71 -0.89 -11.18
CA PRO A 12 7.81 -2.30 -10.82
C PRO A 12 6.56 -2.66 -10.01
N THR A 13 6.04 -3.87 -10.26
CA THR A 13 4.88 -4.38 -9.54
C THR A 13 5.17 -4.34 -8.05
N LEU A 14 4.41 -3.53 -7.31
CA LEU A 14 4.51 -3.47 -5.86
C LEU A 14 3.47 -4.41 -5.25
N THR A 15 3.96 -5.40 -4.52
CA THR A 15 3.15 -6.37 -3.78
C THR A 15 2.93 -5.93 -2.34
N LYS A 16 1.89 -6.48 -1.69
CA LYS A 16 1.67 -6.28 -0.25
C LYS A 16 2.86 -6.73 0.59
N SER A 17 3.53 -7.82 0.20
CA SER A 17 4.71 -8.34 0.91
C SER A 17 5.86 -7.35 0.86
N GLU A 18 6.16 -6.81 -0.33
CA GLU A 18 7.22 -5.80 -0.48
C GLU A 18 6.89 -4.50 0.28
N LEU A 19 5.61 -4.14 0.40
CA LEU A 19 5.18 -3.01 1.23
C LEU A 19 5.38 -3.28 2.72
N ALA A 20 5.07 -4.50 3.20
CA ALA A 20 5.31 -4.90 4.58
C ALA A 20 6.82 -4.95 4.91
N ASP A 21 7.64 -5.43 3.99
CA ASP A 21 9.10 -5.44 4.13
C ASP A 21 9.65 -4.01 4.20
N GLN A 22 9.16 -3.08 3.37
CA GLN A 22 9.53 -1.67 3.48
C GLN A 22 9.14 -1.04 4.82
N LEU A 23 7.98 -1.39 5.39
CA LEU A 23 7.60 -0.93 6.73
C LEU A 23 8.52 -1.51 7.82
N TYR A 24 8.86 -2.79 7.72
CA TYR A 24 9.82 -3.43 8.63
C TYR A 24 11.17 -2.70 8.59
N GLU A 25 11.71 -2.46 7.39
CA GLU A 25 13.03 -1.84 7.20
C GLU A 25 13.08 -0.36 7.60
N ARG A 26 12.03 0.41 7.29
CA ARG A 26 12.05 1.89 7.44
C ARG A 26 11.48 2.38 8.77
N ILE A 27 10.49 1.67 9.32
CA ILE A 27 9.78 2.06 10.54
C ILE A 27 10.25 1.24 11.74
N GLY A 28 10.90 0.08 11.51
CA GLY A 28 11.42 -0.78 12.58
C GLY A 28 10.34 -1.61 13.28
N PHE A 29 9.16 -1.74 12.68
CA PHE A 29 8.13 -2.69 13.14
C PHE A 29 8.64 -4.11 13.02
N ASN A 30 8.10 -5.03 13.83
CA ASN A 30 8.37 -6.44 13.61
C ASN A 30 7.59 -6.96 12.39
N LYS A 31 8.03 -8.09 11.80
CA LYS A 31 7.45 -8.62 10.55
C LYS A 31 5.94 -8.88 10.63
N ARG A 32 5.42 -9.26 11.80
CA ARG A 32 3.98 -9.50 11.99
C ARG A 32 3.22 -8.17 11.98
N GLU A 33 3.68 -7.19 12.74
CA GLU A 33 3.08 -5.86 12.81
C GLU A 33 3.05 -5.17 11.45
N SER A 34 4.13 -5.26 10.67
CA SER A 34 4.17 -4.70 9.32
C SER A 34 3.11 -5.30 8.40
N LYS A 35 2.93 -6.63 8.45
CA LYS A 35 1.91 -7.32 7.67
C LYS A 35 0.50 -6.91 8.12
N ASP A 36 0.25 -6.92 9.42
CA ASP A 36 -1.05 -6.58 9.98
C ASP A 36 -1.43 -5.12 9.66
N MET A 37 -0.46 -4.21 9.65
CA MET A 37 -0.66 -2.81 9.25
C MET A 37 -1.05 -2.69 7.76
N VAL A 38 -0.35 -3.41 6.87
CA VAL A 38 -0.65 -3.39 5.42
C VAL A 38 -2.05 -3.94 5.16
N ASP A 39 -2.42 -5.07 5.77
CA ASP A 39 -3.74 -5.64 5.58
C ASP A 39 -4.85 -4.74 6.14
N ALA A 40 -4.66 -4.18 7.34
CA ALA A 40 -5.61 -3.24 7.93
C ALA A 40 -5.79 -1.97 7.08
N PHE A 41 -4.73 -1.48 6.42
CA PHE A 41 -4.80 -0.33 5.53
C PHE A 41 -5.73 -0.59 4.33
N PHE A 42 -5.53 -1.71 3.62
CA PHE A 42 -6.37 -2.04 2.47
C PHE A 42 -7.81 -2.39 2.87
N ASP A 43 -7.99 -3.04 4.01
CA ASP A 43 -9.33 -3.29 4.56
C ASP A 43 -10.06 -2.00 4.87
N ARG A 44 -9.39 -1.01 5.48
CA ARG A 44 -9.98 0.30 5.74
C ARG A 44 -10.37 1.04 4.47
N ILE A 45 -9.56 0.97 3.42
CA ILE A 45 -9.90 1.56 2.11
C ILE A 45 -11.14 0.87 1.54
N ARG A 46 -11.15 -0.47 1.49
CA ARG A 46 -12.28 -1.26 1.01
C ARG A 46 -13.56 -0.90 1.75
N ASP A 47 -13.50 -0.89 3.08
CA ASP A 47 -14.66 -0.62 3.93
C ASP A 47 -15.15 0.82 3.80
N ALA A 48 -14.23 1.79 3.61
CA ALA A 48 -14.60 3.18 3.33
C ALA A 48 -15.33 3.29 1.99
N LEU A 49 -14.77 2.73 0.92
CA LEU A 49 -15.37 2.76 -0.41
C LEU A 49 -16.71 2.01 -0.48
N ALA A 50 -16.86 0.92 0.28
CA ALA A 50 -18.12 0.18 0.35
C ALA A 50 -19.27 0.97 1.00
N ARG A 51 -18.96 2.00 1.81
CA ARG A 51 -19.97 2.83 2.49
C ARG A 51 -20.43 4.04 1.66
N GLY A 52 -19.77 4.34 0.53
CA GLY A 52 -20.05 5.51 -0.32
C GLY A 52 -19.34 6.77 0.15
#